data_AF-A0A1I5RQ78-F1
#
_entry.id   AF-A0A1I5RQ78-F1
#
_cell.length_a   1.000
_cell.length_b   1.000
_cell.length_c   1.000
_cell.angle_alpha   90.00
_cell.angle_beta   90.00
_cell.angle_gamma   90.00
#
_symmetry.space_group_name_H-M   'P 1'
#
loop_
_entity.id
_entity.type
_entity.pdbx_description
1 polymer ?
#
loop_
_entity_poly.entity_id
_entity_poly.type
_entity_poly.pdbx_seq_one_letter_code
_entity_poly.pdbx_strand_id
1 'polypeptide(L)'
;MPLVRRVGAIVLALAAIVVWFVMAPGESSDRSSDIVSALADYEVNEARTQGAPQQQVVNGWVAKDLLTVIAEQQNDSVNDDRLPALVVLVVLGLALHIATSTRPAEADGVASASGVPAADPSPEPSRAV
;
A
#
# COMPACT_ATOMS: atom_id res chain seq x y z
N MET A 1 4.83 -24.74 6.93
CA MET A 1 5.63 -25.49 5.93
C MET A 1 6.59 -24.54 5.20
N PRO A 2 7.91 -24.62 5.42
CA PRO A 2 8.87 -23.64 4.90
C PRO A 2 9.02 -23.69 3.37
N LEU A 3 8.81 -24.85 2.75
CA LEU A 3 8.85 -25.01 1.29
C LEU A 3 7.73 -24.23 0.59
N VAL A 4 6.48 -24.37 1.05
CA VAL A 4 5.30 -23.67 0.52
C VAL A 4 5.48 -22.15 0.59
N ARG A 5 6.03 -21.66 1.71
CA ARG A 5 6.35 -20.23 1.89
C ARG A 5 7.39 -19.74 0.88
N ARG A 6 8.46 -20.50 0.65
CA ARG A 6 9.52 -20.13 -0.31
C ARG A 6 9.00 -20.12 -1.75
N VAL A 7 8.26 -21.17 -2.14
CA VAL A 7 7.68 -21.27 -3.49
C VAL A 7 6.70 -20.13 -3.74
N GLY A 8 5.78 -19.87 -2.81
CA GLY A 8 4.81 -18.79 -2.97
C GLY A 8 5.45 -17.39 -2.96
N ALA A 9 6.50 -17.17 -2.17
CA ALA A 9 7.26 -15.91 -2.23
C ALA A 9 7.96 -15.70 -3.58
N ILE A 10 8.52 -16.76 -4.18
CA ILE A 10 9.15 -16.68 -5.51
C ILE A 10 8.10 -16.35 -6.57
N VAL A 11 6.93 -17.00 -6.53
CA VAL A 11 5.84 -16.73 -7.48
C VAL A 11 5.36 -15.28 -7.37
N LEU A 12 5.17 -14.76 -6.14
CA LEU A 12 4.78 -13.37 -5.92
C LEU A 12 5.85 -12.37 -6.38
N ALA A 13 7.13 -12.68 -6.17
CA ALA A 13 8.23 -11.84 -6.64
C ALA A 13 8.27 -11.77 -8.18
N LEU A 14 8.07 -12.91 -8.86
CA LEU A 14 7.95 -12.93 -10.32
C LEU A 14 6.73 -12.16 -10.80
N ALA A 15 5.58 -12.30 -10.14
CA ALA A 15 4.38 -11.54 -10.47
C ALA A 15 4.61 -10.02 -10.31
N ALA A 16 5.30 -9.60 -9.25
CA ALA A 16 5.64 -8.19 -9.04
C ALA A 16 6.55 -7.64 -10.15
N ILE A 17 7.55 -8.42 -10.58
CA ILE A 17 8.42 -8.06 -11.71
C ILE A 17 7.59 -7.93 -13.00
N VAL A 18 6.70 -8.90 -13.27
CA VAL A 18 5.82 -8.83 -14.46
C VAL A 18 4.95 -7.57 -14.42
N VAL A 19 4.30 -7.28 -13.29
CA VAL A 19 3.47 -6.06 -13.10
C VAL A 19 4.29 -4.80 -13.34
N TRP A 20 5.53 -4.75 -12.81
CA TRP A 20 6.41 -3.60 -12.97
C TRP A 20 6.70 -3.24 -14.43
N PHE A 21 6.94 -4.26 -15.27
CA PHE A 21 7.26 -4.07 -16.68
C PHE A 21 6.05 -3.99 -17.60
N VAL A 22 4.98 -4.75 -17.33
CA VAL A 22 3.79 -4.78 -18.19
C VAL A 22 2.92 -3.54 -18.02
N MET A 23 2.79 -3.03 -16.80
CA MET A 23 2.03 -1.81 -16.52
C MET A 23 2.92 -0.58 -16.49
N ALA A 24 4.09 -0.61 -17.15
CA ALA A 24 4.95 0.55 -17.27
C ALA A 24 4.16 1.77 -17.80
N PRO A 25 4.40 2.98 -17.27
CA PRO A 25 3.59 4.10 -17.72
C PRO A 25 3.95 4.33 -19.19
N GLY A 26 2.95 4.58 -20.03
CA GLY A 26 3.23 5.03 -21.39
C GLY A 26 4.11 6.28 -21.34
N GLU A 27 4.90 6.52 -22.39
CA GLU A 27 5.61 7.79 -22.55
C GLU A 27 4.62 8.92 -22.22
N SER A 28 4.96 9.73 -21.21
CA SER A 28 4.20 10.92 -20.86
C SER A 28 4.05 11.70 -22.16
N SER A 29 2.82 11.82 -22.65
CA SER A 29 2.50 12.62 -23.84
C SER A 29 3.29 13.92 -23.73
N ASP A 30 4.13 14.22 -24.71
CA ASP A 30 5.13 15.27 -24.66
C ASP A 30 4.45 16.66 -24.59
N ARG A 31 4.01 17.03 -23.38
CA ARG A 31 3.32 18.30 -23.07
C ARG A 31 4.24 19.50 -23.20
N SER A 32 5.51 19.27 -23.55
CA SER A 32 6.42 20.28 -24.05
C SER A 32 5.77 21.09 -25.18
N SER A 33 4.97 20.45 -26.03
CA SER A 33 4.20 21.12 -27.10
C SER A 33 3.13 22.08 -26.57
N ASP A 34 2.36 21.66 -25.57
CA ASP A 34 1.34 22.51 -24.91
C ASP A 34 1.98 23.70 -24.18
N ILE A 35 3.09 23.45 -23.48
CA ILE A 35 3.86 24.50 -22.78
C ILE A 35 4.43 25.52 -23.78
N VAL A 36 5.02 25.04 -24.88
CA VAL A 36 5.56 25.93 -25.93
C VAL A 36 4.44 26.72 -26.59
N SER A 37 3.26 26.12 -26.82
CA SER A 37 2.09 26.83 -27.34
C SER A 37 1.63 27.94 -26.40
N ALA A 38 1.48 27.64 -25.10
CA ALA A 38 1.06 28.60 -24.09
C ALA A 38 2.04 29.79 -23.96
N LEU A 39 3.34 29.51 -24.03
CA LEU A 39 4.39 30.53 -23.99
C LEU A 39 4.45 31.36 -25.28
N ALA A 40 4.20 30.75 -26.45
CA ALA A 40 4.14 31.48 -27.72
C ALA A 40 2.93 32.44 -27.75
N ASP A 41 1.77 31.99 -27.27
CA ASP A 41 0.58 32.83 -27.17
C ASP A 41 0.77 33.96 -26.15
N TYR A 42 1.49 33.70 -25.06
CA TYR A 42 1.91 34.72 -24.10
C TYR A 42 2.76 35.79 -24.74
N GLU A 43 3.83 35.42 -25.45
CA GLU A 43 4.77 36.35 -26.09
C GLU A 43 4.06 37.28 -27.10
N VAL A 44 3.14 36.72 -27.90
CA VAL A 44 2.35 37.47 -28.89
C VAL A 44 1.40 38.47 -28.22
N ASN A 45 0.77 38.08 -27.11
CA ASN A 45 -0.13 38.96 -26.36
C ASN A 45 0.64 40.02 -25.57
N GLU A 46 1.76 39.66 -24.96
CA GLU A 46 2.64 40.56 -24.22
C GLU A 46 3.10 41.71 -25.11
N ALA A 47 3.52 41.41 -26.35
CA ALA A 47 3.88 42.42 -27.35
C ALA A 47 2.74 43.40 -27.69
N ARG A 48 1.48 43.01 -27.50
CA ARG A 48 0.29 43.83 -27.76
C ARG A 48 -0.21 44.58 -26.54
N THR A 49 0.21 44.20 -25.33
CA THR A 49 -0.33 44.74 -24.06
C THR A 49 0.68 45.42 -23.15
N GLN A 50 1.91 45.70 -23.63
CA GLN A 50 2.99 46.29 -22.83
C GLN A 50 2.54 47.52 -22.01
N GLY A 51 2.59 47.37 -20.68
CA GLY A 51 2.31 48.44 -19.72
C GLY A 51 0.83 48.77 -19.50
N ALA A 52 -0.10 48.05 -20.14
CA ALA A 52 -1.54 48.24 -19.97
C ALA A 52 -2.09 47.37 -18.82
N PRO A 53 -3.19 47.77 -18.13
CA PRO A 53 -3.87 46.90 -17.16
C PRO A 53 -4.27 45.52 -17.72
N GLN A 54 -4.43 45.43 -19.04
CA GLN A 54 -4.73 44.18 -19.77
C GLN A 54 -3.61 43.14 -19.65
N GLN A 55 -2.36 43.57 -19.39
CA GLN A 55 -1.20 42.71 -19.18
C GLN A 55 -1.35 41.83 -17.93
N GLN A 56 -1.97 42.33 -16.86
CA GLN A 56 -2.27 41.52 -15.67
C GLN A 56 -3.27 40.39 -15.98
N VAL A 57 -4.21 40.62 -16.90
CA VAL A 57 -5.20 39.62 -17.31
C VAL A 57 -4.54 38.52 -18.13
N VAL A 58 -3.65 38.89 -19.06
CA VAL A 58 -2.86 37.93 -19.87
C VAL A 58 -1.99 37.05 -18.97
N ASN A 59 -1.25 37.66 -18.02
CA ASN A 59 -0.44 36.92 -17.05
C ASN A 59 -1.27 35.93 -16.23
N GLY A 60 -2.48 36.33 -15.82
CA GLY A 60 -3.39 35.46 -15.06
C GLY A 60 -3.90 34.26 -15.87
N TRP A 61 -4.20 34.44 -17.15
CA TRP A 61 -4.65 33.35 -18.01
C TRP A 61 -3.54 32.32 -18.26
N VAL A 62 -2.32 32.78 -18.53
CA VAL A 62 -1.16 31.90 -18.72
C VAL A 62 -0.78 31.16 -17.43
N ALA A 63 -0.84 31.83 -16.28
CA ALA A 63 -0.64 31.16 -15.00
C ALA A 63 -1.67 30.04 -14.76
N LYS A 64 -2.94 30.26 -15.11
CA LYS A 64 -3.98 29.23 -15.03
C LYS A 64 -3.69 28.05 -15.96
N ASP A 65 -3.25 28.32 -17.18
CA ASP A 65 -2.95 27.29 -18.17
C ASP A 65 -1.79 26.39 -17.72
N LEU A 66 -0.69 27.00 -17.24
CA LEU A 66 0.43 26.27 -16.65
C LEU A 66 0.02 25.46 -15.41
N LEU A 67 -0.81 26.02 -14.54
CA LEU A 67 -1.35 25.29 -13.38
C LEU A 67 -2.21 24.09 -13.81
N THR A 68 -2.92 24.20 -14.93
CA THR A 68 -3.73 23.09 -15.49
C THR A 68 -2.81 21.96 -15.98
N VAL A 69 -1.78 22.30 -16.76
CA VAL A 69 -0.78 21.33 -17.23
C VAL A 69 -0.10 20.61 -16.06
N ILE A 70 0.28 21.34 -15.00
CA ILE A 70 0.87 20.77 -13.79
C ILE A 70 -0.12 19.85 -13.06
N ALA A 71 -1.37 20.28 -12.90
CA ALA A 71 -2.40 19.49 -12.23
C ALA A 71 -2.66 18.17 -12.96
N GLU A 72 -2.70 18.19 -14.29
CA GLU A 72 -2.84 16.99 -15.10
C GLU A 72 -1.60 16.08 -14.97
N GLN A 73 -0.38 16.64 -14.96
CA GLN A 73 0.85 15.85 -14.76
C GLN A 73 0.86 15.17 -13.39
N GLN A 74 0.45 15.89 -12.35
CA GLN A 74 0.33 15.34 -11.01
C GLN A 74 -0.74 14.25 -10.97
N ASN A 75 -1.90 14.48 -11.59
CA ASN A 75 -2.96 13.47 -11.66
C ASN A 75 -2.50 12.18 -12.36
N ASP A 76 -1.77 12.29 -13.47
CA ASP A 76 -1.24 11.11 -14.18
C ASP A 76 -0.19 10.38 -13.32
N SER A 77 0.63 11.11 -12.57
CA SER A 77 1.61 10.50 -11.65
C SER A 77 0.97 9.79 -10.46
N VAL A 78 -0.19 10.25 -9.99
CA VAL A 78 -0.92 9.65 -8.85
C VAL A 78 -1.73 8.43 -9.30
N ASN A 79 -2.22 8.41 -10.54
CA ASN A 79 -2.97 7.29 -11.12
C ASN A 79 -2.09 6.19 -11.72
N ASP A 80 -0.87 6.00 -11.21
CA ASP A 80 0.00 4.89 -11.64
C ASP A 80 -0.58 3.55 -11.15
N ASP A 81 -1.29 2.85 -12.04
CA ASP A 81 -1.99 1.58 -11.78
C ASP A 81 -1.09 0.46 -11.26
N ARG A 82 0.25 0.60 -11.37
CA ARG A 82 1.18 -0.36 -10.75
C ARG A 82 1.17 -0.29 -9.25
N LEU A 83 1.02 0.89 -8.66
CA LEU A 83 1.05 1.05 -7.22
C LEU A 83 -0.06 0.24 -6.52
N PRO A 84 -1.35 0.35 -6.89
CA PRO A 84 -2.39 -0.48 -6.28
C PRO A 84 -2.18 -1.98 -6.58
N ALA A 85 -1.71 -2.34 -7.77
CA ALA A 85 -1.41 -3.73 -8.11
C ALA A 85 -0.31 -4.34 -7.22
N LEU A 86 0.77 -3.58 -6.96
CA LEU A 86 1.85 -4.00 -6.06
C LEU A 86 1.38 -4.08 -4.60
N VAL A 87 0.52 -3.17 -4.15
CA VAL A 87 -0.08 -3.24 -2.80
C VAL A 87 -0.88 -4.53 -2.63
N VAL A 88 -1.69 -4.92 -3.61
CA VAL A 88 -2.43 -6.19 -3.57
C VAL A 88 -1.49 -7.39 -3.45
N LEU A 89 -0.38 -7.40 -4.20
CA LEU A 89 0.63 -8.46 -4.12
C LEU A 89 1.31 -8.52 -2.74
N VAL A 90 1.59 -7.37 -2.12
CA VAL A 90 2.14 -7.30 -0.76
C VAL A 90 1.14 -7.86 0.26
N VAL A 91 -0.14 -7.48 0.16
CA VAL A 91 -1.21 -8.00 1.04
C VAL A 91 -1.33 -9.52 0.88
N LEU A 92 -1.31 -10.03 -0.36
CA LEU A 92 -1.38 -11.46 -0.63
C LEU A 92 -0.16 -12.21 -0.09
N GLY A 93 1.04 -11.62 -0.22
CA GLY A 93 2.26 -12.14 0.36
C GLY A 93 2.23 -12.20 1.88
N LEU A 94 1.69 -11.16 2.53
CA LEU A 94 1.52 -11.12 3.98
C LEU A 94 0.50 -12.18 4.45
N ALA A 95 -0.64 -12.29 3.76
CA ALA A 95 -1.65 -13.31 4.05
C ALA A 95 -1.07 -14.73 3.94
N LEU A 96 -0.31 -15.00 2.86
CA LEU A 96 0.40 -16.27 2.68
C LEU A 96 1.43 -16.49 3.79
N HIS A 97 2.16 -15.45 4.19
CA HIS A 97 3.14 -15.53 5.27
C HIS A 97 2.50 -15.91 6.61
N ILE A 98 1.37 -15.29 6.95
CA ILE A 98 0.61 -15.58 8.17
C ILE A 98 0.04 -17.00 8.12
N ALA A 99 -0.61 -17.37 7.01
CA ALA A 99 -1.23 -18.70 6.85
C ALA A 99 -0.22 -19.85 6.89
N THR A 100 1.04 -19.60 6.50
CA THR A 100 2.11 -20.61 6.50
C THR A 100 2.98 -20.57 7.76
N SER A 101 2.76 -19.59 8.64
CA SER A 101 3.39 -19.49 9.95
C SER A 101 2.80 -20.54 10.88
N THR A 102 3.66 -21.36 11.48
CA THR A 102 3.23 -22.30 12.52
C THR A 102 2.83 -21.49 13.75
N ARG A 103 1.55 -21.54 14.11
CA ARG A 103 1.05 -21.04 15.39
C ARG A 103 1.90 -21.68 16.50
N PRO A 104 2.54 -20.92 17.39
CA PRO A 104 3.06 -21.50 18.62
C PRO A 104 1.85 -22.11 19.33
N ALA A 105 1.92 -23.39 19.68
CA ALA A 105 0.88 -24.01 20.49
C ALA A 105 0.78 -23.19 21.80
N GLU A 106 -0.35 -22.51 21.95
CA GLU A 106 -0.76 -21.90 23.21
C GLU A 106 -0.89 -23.07 24.20
N ALA A 107 0.05 -23.15 25.12
CA ALA A 107 0.07 -24.13 26.18
C ALA A 107 -1.00 -23.74 27.21
N ASP A 108 -2.27 -23.91 26.88
CA ASP A 108 -3.37 -23.76 27.83
C ASP A 108 -4.05 -25.10 28.07
N GLY A 109 -3.66 -25.69 29.21
CA GLY A 109 -4.26 -26.86 29.81
C GLY A 109 -4.12 -26.80 31.32
N VAL A 110 -4.53 -25.69 31.95
CA VAL A 110 -4.71 -25.63 33.40
C VAL A 110 -6.09 -26.22 33.75
N ALA A 111 -6.07 -27.39 34.38
CA ALA A 111 -7.05 -27.95 35.33
C ALA A 111 -8.52 -28.20 34.92
N SER A 112 -8.96 -29.47 35.03
CA SER A 112 -10.28 -29.93 35.54
C SER A 112 -10.31 -31.48 35.57
N ALA A 113 -10.91 -32.23 36.49
CA ALA A 113 -11.27 -32.13 37.91
C ALA A 113 -11.89 -33.50 38.31
N SER A 114 -11.69 -33.90 39.56
CA SER A 114 -12.57 -34.76 40.41
C SER A 114 -12.73 -36.27 40.17
N GLY A 115 -12.37 -37.02 41.22
CA GLY A 115 -12.86 -38.37 41.54
C GLY A 115 -12.57 -38.75 43.00
N VAL A 116 -13.44 -38.34 43.93
CA VAL A 116 -13.56 -38.81 45.33
C VAL A 116 -15.04 -39.21 45.48
N PRO A 117 -15.46 -40.39 46.01
CA PRO A 117 -15.41 -40.81 47.44
C PRO A 117 -15.21 -42.36 47.64
N ALA A 118 -15.19 -43.04 48.79
CA ALA A 118 -15.87 -42.92 50.08
C ALA A 118 -15.29 -43.87 51.19
N ALA A 119 -15.41 -43.44 52.46
CA ALA A 119 -15.58 -44.16 53.75
C ALA A 119 -14.53 -45.24 54.20
N ASP A 120 -13.71 -45.04 55.25
CA ASP A 120 -13.93 -45.07 56.73
C ASP A 120 -14.22 -46.51 57.28
N PRO A 121 -13.74 -47.01 58.46
CA PRO A 121 -13.52 -46.26 59.70
C PRO A 121 -12.31 -46.59 60.60
N SER A 122 -11.93 -45.58 61.40
CA SER A 122 -11.16 -45.72 62.65
C SER A 122 -11.98 -46.45 63.72
N PRO A 123 -11.35 -47.20 64.65
CA PRO A 123 -11.26 -46.64 66.01
C PRO A 123 -9.93 -46.94 66.75
N GLU A 124 -9.53 -45.98 67.59
CA GLU A 124 -8.63 -46.10 68.76
C GLU A 124 -9.02 -47.26 69.72
N PRO A 125 -8.23 -47.71 70.75
CA PRO A 125 -7.39 -46.86 71.64
C PRO A 125 -6.15 -47.51 72.33
N SER A 126 -5.50 -46.70 73.18
CA SER A 126 -4.93 -47.04 74.51
C SER A 126 -3.42 -47.25 74.73
N ARG A 127 -2.86 -46.25 75.41
CA ARG A 127 -2.07 -46.26 76.66
C ARG A 127 -0.71 -46.98 76.74
N ALA A 128 0.31 -46.13 76.95
CA ALA A 128 1.24 -46.09 78.10
C ALA A 128 1.86 -47.40 78.60
N VAL A 129 3.20 -47.48 78.53
CA VAL A 129 4.12 -47.70 79.66
C VAL A 129 5.41 -46.91 79.39
#